data_AF-A0A3L7XGE6-F1
#
_entry.id   AF-A0A3L7XGE6-F1
#
_cell.length_a   1.000
_cell.length_b   1.000
_cell.length_c   1.000
_cell.angle_alpha   90.00
_cell.angle_beta   90.00
_cell.angle_gamma   90.00
#
_symmetry.space_group_name_H-M   'P 1'
#
loop_
_entity.id
_entity.type
_entity.pdbx_description
1 polymer ?
#
loop_
_entity_poly.entity_id
_entity_poly.type
_entity_poly.pdbx_seq_one_letter_code
_entity_poly.pdbx_strand_id
1 'polypeptide(L)' 'MNRQTKRAIVLGGSVAGLWTARVLADHFDEVLLLERDSLPDGPEERSGVPQSRQ' A
#
# COMPACT_ATOMS: atom_id res chain seq x y z
N MET A 1 28.11 -8.49 7.86
CA MET A 1 27.40 -8.37 6.57
C MET A 1 25.99 -7.85 6.87
N ASN A 2 25.71 -6.55 6.69
CA ASN A 2 24.41 -5.98 7.04
C ASN A 2 23.36 -6.48 6.05
N ARG A 3 22.44 -7.33 6.53
CA ARG A 3 21.30 -7.85 5.77
C ARG A 3 20.28 -6.71 5.58
N GLN A 4 20.52 -5.86 4.60
CA GLN A 4 19.75 -4.64 4.29
C GLN A 4 18.53 -4.92 3.39
N THR A 5 17.81 -6.02 3.63
CA THR A 5 16.55 -6.33 2.92
C THR A 5 15.43 -6.74 3.90
N LYS A 6 15.41 -6.14 5.10
CA LYS A 6 14.40 -6.49 6.11
C LYS A 6 13.03 -5.87 5.84
N ARG A 7 12.99 -4.66 5.27
CA ARG A 7 11.74 -3.90 5.21
C ARG A 7 11.66 -3.07 3.93
N ALA A 8 10.53 -3.14 3.26
CA ALA A 8 10.16 -2.22 2.19
C ALA A 8 9.06 -1.27 2.67
N ILE A 9 9.00 -0.06 2.10
CA ILE A 9 7.95 0.93 2.38
C ILE A 9 7.26 1.27 1.07
N VAL A 10 5.93 1.17 1.05
CA VAL A 10 5.08 1.60 -0.06
C VAL A 10 4.28 2.83 0.38
N LEU A 11 4.43 3.93 -0.35
CA LEU A 11 3.67 5.16 -0.10
C LEU A 11 2.45 5.19 -1.04
N GLY A 12 1.26 5.11 -0.45
CA GLY A 12 -0.04 5.12 -1.13
C GLY A 12 -0.74 3.75 -1.10
N GLY A 13 -1.95 3.73 -0.56
CA GLY A 13 -2.91 2.61 -0.51
C GLY A 13 -3.83 2.55 -1.72
N SER A 14 -3.36 3.00 -2.89
CA SER A 14 -4.10 2.86 -4.14
C SER A 14 -4.00 1.43 -4.69
N VAL A 15 -4.75 1.13 -5.76
CA VAL A 15 -4.64 -0.16 -6.47
C VAL A 15 -3.19 -0.47 -6.85
N ALA A 16 -2.46 0.52 -7.40
CA ALA A 16 -1.06 0.35 -7.76
C ALA A 16 -0.16 0.09 -6.54
N GLY A 17 -0.41 0.79 -5.44
CA GLY A 17 0.32 0.59 -4.18
C GLY A 17 0.09 -0.80 -3.59
N LEU A 18 -1.15 -1.30 -3.59
CA LEU A 18 -1.49 -2.63 -3.08
C LEU A 18 -0.84 -3.75 -3.91
N TRP A 19 -0.87 -3.65 -5.25
CA TRP A 19 -0.17 -4.60 -6.11
C TRP A 19 1.35 -4.57 -5.89
N THR A 20 1.91 -3.37 -5.74
CA THR A 20 3.34 -3.20 -5.43
C THR A 20 3.68 -3.86 -4.09
N ALA A 21 2.89 -3.60 -3.04
CA ALA A 21 3.10 -4.20 -1.72
C ALA A 21 2.99 -5.73 -1.77
N ARG A 22 2.05 -6.28 -2.53
CA ARG A 22 1.90 -7.73 -2.71
C ARG A 22 3.15 -8.36 -3.35
N VAL A 23 3.68 -7.76 -4.42
CA VAL A 23 4.89 -8.27 -5.08
C VAL A 23 6.10 -8.16 -4.16
N LEU A 24 6.24 -7.04 -3.44
CA LEU A 24 7.35 -6.86 -2.49
C LEU A 24 7.30 -7.85 -1.32
N ALA A 25 6.12 -8.32 -0.92
CA ALA A 25 5.96 -9.31 0.15
C ALA A 25 6.62 -10.66 -0.17
N ASP A 26 6.86 -10.98 -1.44
CA ASP A 26 7.59 -12.19 -1.84
C ASP A 26 9.13 -12.01 -1.73
N HIS A 27 9.61 -10.78 -1.48
CA HIS A 27 11.04 -10.42 -1.52
C HIS A 27 11.59 -9.79 -0.23
N PHE A 28 10.73 -9.29 0.65
CA PHE A 28 11.10 -8.59 1.90
C PHE A 28 10.42 -9.26 3.10
N ASP A 29 11.09 -9.25 4.25
CA ASP A 29 10.52 -9.82 5.48
C ASP A 29 9.28 -9.03 5.96
N GLU A 30 9.22 -7.75 5.63
CA GLU A 30 8.10 -6.86 5.99
C GLU A 30 7.88 -5.78 4.93
N VAL A 31 6.61 -5.48 4.66
CA VAL A 31 6.21 -4.37 3.78
C VAL A 31 5.29 -3.45 4.56
N LEU A 32 5.74 -2.22 4.81
CA LEU A 32 4.94 -1.18 5.45
C LEU A 32 4.25 -0.34 4.37
N LEU A 33 2.92 -0.40 4.30
CA LEU A 33 2.12 0.47 3.44
C LEU A 33 1.66 1.68 4.24
N LEU A 34 1.99 2.87 3.77
CA LEU A 34 1.59 4.14 4.37
C LEU A 34 0.59 4.83 3.45
N GLU A 35 -0.59 5.14 3.97
CA GLU A 35 -1.61 5.93 3.31
C GLU A 35 -1.90 7.16 4.17
N ARG A 36 -2.05 8.32 3.52
CA ARG A 36 -2.38 9.58 4.19
C ARG A 36 -3.85 9.59 4.62
N ASP A 37 -4.72 9.07 3.75
CA ASP A 37 -6.16 9.10 3.95
C ASP A 37 -6.62 7.90 4.81
N SER A 38 -7.66 8.07 5.63
CA SER A 38 -8.23 6.95 6.37
C SER A 38 -8.91 5.98 5.40
N LEU A 39 -8.54 4.70 5.49
CA LEU A 39 -9.22 3.65 4.74
C LEU A 39 -10.54 3.29 5.44
N PRO A 40 -11.64 3.09 4.70
CA PRO A 40 -12.88 2.56 5.25
C PRO A 40 -12.70 1.11 5.71
N ASP A 41 -13.53 0.67 6.66
CA ASP A 41 -13.52 -0.72 7.17
C ASP A 41 -14.02 -1.73 6.11
N GLY A 42 -14.66 -1.25 5.04
CA GLY A 42 -15.24 -2.04 3.97
C GLY A 42 -15.02 -1.44 2.58
N PRO A 43 -15.55 -2.08 1.52
CA PRO A 43 -15.43 -1.60 0.14
C PRO A 43 -16.36 -0.41 -0.12
N GLU A 44 -15.97 0.75 0.40
CA GLU A 44 -16.70 2.01 0.25
C GLU A 44 -16.01 2.99 -0.69
N GLU A 45 -16.76 3.99 -1.15
CA GLU A 45 -16.21 5.10 -1.91
C GLU A 45 -15.22 5.89 -1.04
N ARG A 46 -14.10 6.29 -1.63
CA ARG A 46 -13.06 7.06 -0.96
C ARG A 46 -12.68 8.27 -1.80
N SER A 47 -12.42 9.38 -1.12
CA SER A 47 -11.92 10.60 -1.78
C SER A 47 -10.64 10.32 -2.58
N GLY A 48 -10.50 10.98 -3.73
CA GLY A 48 -9.32 10.85 -4.58
C GLY A 48 -9.26 9.62 -5.49
N VAL A 49 -10.32 8.79 -5.56
CA VAL A 49 -10.46 7.77 -6.62
C VAL A 49 -11.16 8.40 -7.82
N PRO A 50 -10.49 8.53 -8.99
CA PRO A 50 -11.11 9.15 -10.17
C PRO A 50 -12.41 8.47 -10.62
N GLN A 51 -12.57 7.19 -10.29
CA GLN A 51 -13.73 6.36 -10.62
C GLN A 51 -14.82 6.36 -9.53
N SER A 52 -14.58 6.97 -8.35
CA SER A 52 -15.62 7.15 -7.34
C SER A 52 -16.47 8.35 -7.69
N ARG A 53 -17.63 8.47 -7.04
CA ARG A 53 -18.43 9.69 -7.10
C ARG A 53 -17.58 10.85 -6.55
N GLN A 54 -17.49 11.93 -7.33
CA GLN A 54 -16.85 13.19 -6.95
C GLN A 54 -17.90 14.17 -6.44
#